data_AF-A0A7C4YHX7-F1
#
_entry.id   AF-A0A7C4YHX7-F1
#
_cell.length_a   1.000
_cell.length_b   1.000
_cell.length_c   1.000
_cell.angle_alpha   90.00
_cell.angle_beta   90.00
_cell.angle_gamma   90.00
#
_symmetry.space_group_name_H-M   'P 1'
#
loop_
_entity.id
_entity.type
_entity.pdbx_description
1 polymer ?
#
loop_
_entity_poly.entity_id
_entity_poly.type
_entity_poly.pdbx_seq_one_letter_code
_entity_poly.pdbx_strand_id
1 'polypeptide(L)'
;MDIDHLITESRNRAALHLDELSSLQIVQLMNHEDSQVATAVDTQLEAIAKAIDVIADRLRKNGRLIYVGAGTSGRLGVLDAAECPPTFQSHPDQVVGVIAGGKDALVRAIEGAEDHPESGERDVQSLNVGPHDVVVGITSSGRTPYVLGAINAARKAGAFTSAIVCNRGSDLEPAVDLPIVVEVGPEIVNGSTRLKAGTATKLVLNMLSTGAMVLLGKTFGDLMVDLKATNEKLRARANRIVRIITGLDARRAAELLQNSNGEVKTAIVVHLSGLTPEEAREKLRAADGSVRRVVAAVGPPATPIYWPYLVLGIDGGGSHTVAILAERRPGGAILGKGISGPSNIQAVGSERALLSLEDAVARAFAAAKKARGPVAAAALGLAGVDHHDAADIVRKWAHQYRLADSAQVGNDATLLLAAGTPDGWGVAVIAGTGSIAFARDREGNFDRSGGWGYLLGDEGSAYALALGAVKAVARHADACGPETVLTRKLLSQIGIQLTAFQA
;
A
#
# COMPACT_ATOMS: atom_id res chain seq x y z
N MET A 1 -24.71 17.63 -30.33
CA MET A 1 -24.84 16.37 -31.14
C MET A 1 -26.28 15.82 -31.16
N ASP A 2 -26.67 15.12 -32.24
CA ASP A 2 -27.93 14.36 -32.31
C ASP A 2 -27.89 13.12 -31.38
N ILE A 3 -29.03 12.75 -30.79
CA ILE A 3 -29.15 11.64 -29.82
C ILE A 3 -28.80 10.29 -30.45
N ASP A 4 -29.16 10.10 -31.71
CA ASP A 4 -28.98 8.84 -32.44
C ASP A 4 -27.51 8.50 -32.74
N HIS A 5 -26.61 9.46 -32.55
CA HIS A 5 -25.17 9.30 -32.76
C HIS A 5 -24.37 9.10 -31.46
N LEU A 6 -25.04 9.12 -30.30
CA LEU A 6 -24.37 8.92 -29.01
C LEU A 6 -24.16 7.43 -28.74
N ILE A 7 -22.93 7.04 -28.39
CA ILE A 7 -22.61 5.66 -28.02
C ILE A 7 -23.42 5.24 -26.78
N THR A 8 -23.65 6.15 -25.83
CA THR A 8 -24.49 5.91 -24.65
C THR A 8 -25.94 5.55 -24.97
N GLU A 9 -26.44 5.96 -26.14
CA GLU A 9 -27.81 5.70 -26.62
C GLU A 9 -27.86 4.56 -27.66
N SER A 10 -26.73 3.93 -27.95
CA SER A 10 -26.66 2.81 -28.89
C SER A 10 -27.01 1.47 -28.22
N ARG A 11 -27.41 0.47 -29.02
CA ARG A 11 -27.77 -0.86 -28.50
C ARG A 11 -26.54 -1.75 -28.31
N ASN A 12 -26.44 -2.39 -27.14
CA ASN A 12 -25.46 -3.44 -26.92
C ASN A 12 -25.87 -4.73 -27.66
N ARG A 13 -25.03 -5.22 -28.58
CA ARG A 13 -25.28 -6.44 -29.35
C ARG A 13 -25.40 -7.69 -28.47
N ALA A 14 -24.66 -7.76 -27.37
CA ALA A 14 -24.72 -8.87 -26.43
C ALA A 14 -26.00 -8.88 -25.58
N ALA A 15 -26.72 -7.75 -25.52
CA ALA A 15 -27.92 -7.58 -24.70
C ALA A 15 -29.23 -7.45 -25.52
N LEU A 16 -29.23 -7.83 -26.81
CA LEU A 16 -30.41 -7.66 -27.68
C LEU A 16 -31.66 -8.39 -27.17
N HIS A 17 -31.48 -9.52 -26.49
CA HIS A 17 -32.51 -10.38 -25.92
C HIS A 17 -32.38 -10.47 -24.38
N LEU A 18 -31.99 -9.36 -23.74
CA LEU A 18 -31.73 -9.31 -22.29
C LEU A 18 -32.92 -9.82 -21.45
N ASP A 19 -34.14 -9.58 -21.91
CA ASP A 19 -35.40 -9.96 -21.27
C ASP A 19 -35.74 -11.46 -21.39
N GLU A 20 -35.06 -12.19 -22.28
CA GLU A 20 -35.20 -13.65 -22.44
C GLU A 20 -34.19 -14.44 -21.59
N LEU A 21 -33.20 -13.77 -20.99
CA LEU A 21 -32.16 -14.39 -20.20
C LEU A 21 -32.64 -14.81 -18.80
N SER A 22 -32.10 -15.92 -18.29
CA SER A 22 -32.25 -16.27 -16.87
C SER A 22 -31.54 -15.26 -15.98
N SER A 23 -31.94 -15.17 -14.71
CA SER A 23 -31.31 -14.27 -13.73
C SER A 23 -29.79 -14.45 -13.62
N LEU A 24 -29.28 -15.69 -13.71
CA LEU A 24 -27.84 -15.96 -13.72
C LEU A 24 -27.16 -15.39 -14.97
N GLN A 25 -27.76 -15.57 -16.13
CA GLN A 25 -27.22 -15.03 -17.39
C GLN A 25 -27.24 -13.49 -17.40
N ILE A 26 -28.28 -12.87 -16.84
CA ILE A 26 -28.37 -11.41 -16.68
C ILE A 26 -27.18 -10.89 -15.86
N VAL A 27 -26.91 -11.46 -14.68
CA VAL A 27 -25.79 -10.98 -13.83
C VAL A 27 -24.42 -11.31 -14.41
N GLN A 28 -24.28 -12.41 -15.16
CA GLN A 28 -23.05 -12.74 -15.89
C GLN A 28 -22.76 -11.71 -17.00
N LEU A 29 -23.78 -11.34 -17.78
CA LEU A 29 -23.65 -10.32 -18.82
C LEU A 29 -23.34 -8.95 -18.21
N MET A 30 -24.03 -8.57 -17.13
CA MET A 30 -23.72 -7.33 -16.39
C MET A 30 -22.27 -7.31 -15.92
N ASN A 31 -21.80 -8.37 -15.27
CA ASN A 31 -20.44 -8.45 -14.76
C ASN A 31 -19.39 -8.43 -15.88
N HIS A 32 -19.66 -9.08 -17.01
CA HIS A 32 -18.80 -9.04 -18.18
C HIS A 32 -18.65 -7.62 -18.73
N GLU A 33 -19.75 -6.87 -18.83
CA GLU A 33 -19.75 -5.47 -19.26
C GLU A 33 -19.04 -4.56 -18.25
N ASP A 34 -19.27 -4.76 -16.95
CA ASP A 34 -18.60 -4.01 -15.87
C ASP A 34 -17.08 -4.21 -15.89
N SER A 35 -16.59 -5.41 -16.26
CA SER A 35 -15.16 -5.71 -16.30
C SER A 35 -14.37 -4.83 -17.27
N GLN A 36 -15.04 -4.23 -18.25
CA GLN A 36 -14.43 -3.36 -19.26
C GLN A 36 -14.27 -1.91 -18.77
N VAL A 37 -14.97 -1.52 -17.70
CA VAL A 37 -15.01 -0.14 -17.22
C VAL A 37 -13.64 0.34 -16.75
N ALA A 38 -12.89 -0.50 -16.05
CA ALA A 38 -11.54 -0.14 -15.59
C ALA A 38 -10.59 0.13 -16.76
N THR A 39 -10.67 -0.67 -17.82
CA THR A 39 -9.91 -0.48 -19.06
C THR A 39 -10.31 0.80 -19.78
N ALA A 40 -11.59 1.18 -19.77
CA ALA A 40 -12.02 2.45 -20.34
C ALA A 40 -11.43 3.64 -19.56
N VAL A 41 -11.41 3.57 -18.23
CA VAL A 41 -10.79 4.60 -17.36
C VAL A 41 -9.27 4.68 -17.58
N ASP A 42 -8.61 3.54 -17.82
CA ASP A 42 -7.16 3.47 -18.10
C ASP A 42 -6.75 4.39 -19.26
N THR A 43 -7.61 4.51 -20.29
CA THR A 43 -7.35 5.39 -21.43
C THR A 43 -7.27 6.88 -21.07
N GLN A 44 -7.76 7.28 -19.89
CA GLN A 44 -7.84 8.67 -19.44
C GLN A 44 -6.88 8.99 -18.27
N LEU A 45 -5.97 8.09 -17.89
CA LEU A 45 -5.10 8.30 -16.72
C LEU A 45 -4.26 9.59 -16.80
N GLU A 46 -3.77 9.97 -17.97
CA GLU A 46 -3.02 11.22 -18.13
C GLU A 46 -3.87 12.46 -17.89
N ALA A 47 -5.12 12.48 -18.37
CA ALA A 47 -6.05 13.58 -18.15
C ALA A 47 -6.47 13.66 -16.68
N ILE A 48 -6.73 12.50 -16.06
CA ILE A 48 -7.05 12.39 -14.63
C ILE A 48 -5.87 12.89 -13.77
N ALA A 49 -4.63 12.52 -14.11
CA ALA A 49 -3.43 12.97 -13.41
C ALA A 49 -3.27 14.51 -13.51
N LYS A 50 -3.43 15.08 -14.70
CA LYS A 50 -3.41 16.54 -14.89
C LYS A 50 -4.50 17.24 -14.07
N ALA A 51 -5.71 16.68 -14.02
CA ALA A 51 -6.79 17.21 -13.20
C ALA A 51 -6.43 17.16 -11.72
N ILE A 52 -5.87 16.04 -11.22
CA ILE A 52 -5.39 15.90 -9.84
C ILE A 52 -4.37 16.99 -9.49
N ASP A 53 -3.39 17.25 -10.36
CA ASP A 53 -2.37 18.27 -10.12
C ASP A 53 -2.97 19.67 -9.99
N VAL A 54 -3.89 20.03 -10.90
CA VAL A 54 -4.58 21.32 -10.86
C VAL A 54 -5.45 21.43 -9.61
N ILE A 55 -6.23 20.40 -9.29
CA ILE A 55 -7.06 20.36 -8.08
C ILE A 55 -6.19 20.55 -6.84
N ALA A 56 -5.08 19.82 -6.72
CA ALA A 56 -4.18 19.94 -5.58
C ALA A 56 -3.59 21.36 -5.46
N ASP A 57 -3.13 21.97 -6.56
CA ASP A 57 -2.63 23.36 -6.57
C ASP A 57 -3.70 24.36 -6.12
N ARG A 58 -4.92 24.22 -6.62
CA ARG A 58 -6.05 25.09 -6.30
C ARG A 58 -6.50 24.96 -4.85
N LEU A 59 -6.59 23.74 -4.34
CA LEU A 59 -6.88 23.48 -2.93
C LEU A 59 -5.80 24.04 -1.98
N ARG A 60 -4.51 24.02 -2.37
CA ARG A 60 -3.44 24.68 -1.58
C ARG A 60 -3.65 26.19 -1.46
N LYS A 61 -4.29 26.81 -2.46
CA LYS A 61 -4.62 28.24 -2.49
C LYS A 61 -5.97 28.56 -1.86
N ASN A 62 -6.49 27.66 -1.01
CA ASN A 62 -7.80 27.74 -0.37
C ASN A 62 -8.98 27.79 -1.35
N GLY A 63 -8.79 27.30 -2.58
CA GLY A 63 -9.89 27.02 -3.50
C GLY A 63 -10.65 25.75 -3.12
N ARG A 64 -11.68 25.43 -3.91
CA ARG A 64 -12.54 24.25 -3.71
C ARG A 64 -12.57 23.38 -4.97
N LEU A 65 -12.87 22.10 -4.77
CA LEU A 65 -13.27 21.18 -5.82
C LEU A 65 -14.80 21.09 -5.84
N ILE A 66 -15.42 21.47 -6.95
CA ILE A 66 -16.87 21.55 -7.07
C ILE A 66 -17.34 20.63 -8.20
N TYR A 67 -18.10 19.60 -7.84
CA TYR A 67 -18.75 18.70 -8.78
C TYR A 67 -20.15 19.23 -9.12
N VAL A 68 -20.51 19.27 -10.40
CA VAL A 68 -21.83 19.71 -10.85
C VAL A 68 -22.42 18.71 -11.84
N GLY A 69 -23.61 18.20 -11.57
CA GLY A 69 -24.26 17.21 -12.43
C GLY A 69 -25.76 17.09 -12.21
N ALA A 70 -26.43 16.31 -13.06
CA ALA A 70 -27.84 15.96 -12.91
C ALA A 70 -28.02 14.45 -12.67
N GLY A 71 -29.16 14.06 -12.09
CA GLY A 71 -29.51 12.65 -11.88
C GLY A 71 -28.40 11.84 -11.20
N THR A 72 -28.05 10.68 -11.77
CA THR A 72 -26.98 9.82 -11.24
C THR A 72 -25.62 10.52 -11.18
N SER A 73 -25.30 11.35 -12.18
CA SER A 73 -24.03 12.08 -12.25
C SER A 73 -23.87 13.05 -11.07
N GLY A 74 -24.92 13.84 -10.80
CA GLY A 74 -24.94 14.75 -9.64
C GLY A 74 -24.88 14.00 -8.31
N ARG A 75 -25.58 12.86 -8.18
CA ARG A 75 -25.54 12.03 -6.96
C ARG A 75 -24.14 11.46 -6.69
N LEU A 76 -23.43 11.02 -7.72
CA LEU A 76 -22.06 10.52 -7.59
C LEU A 76 -21.08 11.62 -7.16
N GLY A 77 -21.23 12.83 -7.70
CA GLY A 77 -20.45 13.99 -7.24
C GLY A 77 -20.69 14.30 -5.77
N VAL A 78 -21.96 14.28 -5.33
CA VAL A 78 -22.31 14.48 -3.91
C VAL A 78 -21.78 13.34 -3.02
N LEU A 79 -21.82 12.09 -3.49
CA LEU A 79 -21.28 10.95 -2.77
C LEU A 79 -19.77 11.11 -2.50
N ASP A 80 -18.97 11.38 -3.53
CA ASP A 80 -17.52 11.55 -3.38
C ASP A 80 -17.17 12.74 -2.47
N ALA A 81 -17.88 13.87 -2.63
CA ALA A 81 -17.72 15.03 -1.76
C ALA A 81 -18.02 14.72 -0.28
N ALA A 82 -19.09 13.97 0.00
CA ALA A 82 -19.49 13.60 1.36
C ALA A 82 -18.48 12.65 2.04
N GLU A 83 -17.71 11.88 1.27
CA GLU A 83 -16.69 10.97 1.78
C GLU A 83 -15.37 11.69 2.12
N CYS A 84 -15.13 12.89 1.60
CA CYS A 84 -13.89 13.62 1.84
C CYS A 84 -13.65 14.01 3.32
N PRO A 85 -14.61 14.62 4.05
CA PRO A 85 -14.42 14.97 5.46
C PRO A 85 -14.10 13.79 6.39
N PRO A 86 -14.84 12.66 6.39
CA PRO A 86 -14.53 11.54 7.27
C PRO A 86 -13.26 10.78 6.87
N THR A 87 -12.81 10.89 5.61
CA THR A 87 -11.65 10.19 5.07
C THR A 87 -10.35 10.97 5.27
N PHE A 88 -10.35 12.26 4.92
CA PHE A 88 -9.15 13.10 4.88
C PHE A 88 -9.16 14.26 5.89
N GLN A 89 -10.17 14.32 6.78
CA GLN A 89 -10.42 15.50 7.63
C GLN A 89 -10.40 16.80 6.83
N SER A 90 -10.94 16.78 5.60
CA SER A 90 -11.14 18.00 4.82
C SER A 90 -12.26 18.84 5.44
N HIS A 91 -12.21 20.15 5.23
CA HIS A 91 -13.36 20.99 5.53
C HIS A 91 -14.54 20.58 4.63
N PRO A 92 -15.80 20.57 5.13
CA PRO A 92 -16.96 20.22 4.31
C PRO A 92 -17.10 21.04 3.02
N ASP A 93 -16.64 22.30 3.04
CA ASP A 93 -16.71 23.18 1.87
C ASP A 93 -15.52 23.01 0.90
N GLN A 94 -14.54 22.17 1.22
CA GLN A 94 -13.35 21.99 0.39
C GLN A 94 -13.65 21.16 -0.86
N VAL A 95 -14.56 20.19 -0.74
CA VAL A 95 -15.06 19.37 -1.85
C VAL A 95 -16.58 19.39 -1.78
N VAL A 96 -17.23 19.90 -2.83
CA VAL A 96 -18.67 20.18 -2.82
C VAL A 96 -19.34 19.49 -4.01
N GLY A 97 -20.43 18.79 -3.77
CA GLY A 97 -21.29 18.24 -4.82
C GLY A 97 -22.55 19.07 -5.01
N VAL A 98 -22.85 19.42 -6.25
CA VAL A 98 -24.03 20.17 -6.67
C VAL A 98 -24.83 19.31 -7.63
N ILE A 99 -26.13 19.21 -7.38
CA ILE A 99 -27.06 18.41 -8.17
C ILE A 99 -28.22 19.27 -8.68
N ALA A 100 -28.54 19.13 -9.97
CA ALA A 100 -29.70 19.76 -10.58
C ALA A 100 -30.99 19.41 -9.80
N GLY A 101 -31.77 20.43 -9.45
CA GLY A 101 -32.97 20.26 -8.62
C GLY A 101 -32.70 20.23 -7.10
N GLY A 102 -31.45 20.39 -6.66
CA GLY A 102 -31.08 20.59 -5.27
C GLY A 102 -31.22 19.34 -4.39
N LYS A 103 -31.34 19.52 -3.07
CA LYS A 103 -31.29 18.42 -2.09
C LYS A 103 -32.36 17.35 -2.32
N ASP A 104 -33.54 17.73 -2.79
CA ASP A 104 -34.63 16.78 -3.07
C ASP A 104 -34.24 15.79 -4.18
N ALA A 105 -33.39 16.20 -5.13
CA ALA A 105 -32.90 15.37 -6.22
C ALA A 105 -31.98 14.21 -5.75
N LEU A 106 -31.47 14.29 -4.51
CA LEU A 106 -30.63 13.23 -3.93
C LEU A 106 -31.42 11.94 -3.71
N VAL A 107 -32.68 12.07 -3.27
CA VAL A 107 -33.54 10.94 -2.90
C VAL A 107 -34.66 10.68 -3.89
N ARG A 108 -34.97 11.65 -4.77
CA ARG A 108 -36.01 11.55 -5.79
C ARG A 108 -35.49 12.05 -7.14
N ALA A 109 -36.04 11.56 -8.24
CA ALA A 109 -35.79 12.17 -9.54
C ALA A 109 -36.67 13.43 -9.68
N ILE A 110 -36.11 14.51 -10.21
CA ILE A 110 -36.83 15.74 -10.53
C ILE A 110 -36.82 15.88 -12.04
N GLU A 111 -37.97 15.66 -12.66
CA GLU A 111 -38.15 15.71 -14.10
C GLU A 111 -37.86 17.13 -14.63
N GLY A 112 -37.13 17.22 -15.75
CA GLY A 112 -36.77 18.48 -16.40
C GLY A 112 -35.68 19.32 -15.70
N ALA A 113 -35.24 18.96 -14.49
CA ALA A 113 -34.24 19.76 -13.76
C ALA A 113 -32.91 19.92 -14.53
N GLU A 114 -32.59 18.98 -15.41
CA GLU A 114 -31.35 18.94 -16.19
C GLU A 114 -31.39 19.78 -17.47
N ASP A 115 -32.57 20.21 -17.91
CA ASP A 115 -32.80 20.91 -19.18
C ASP A 115 -32.64 22.43 -19.08
N HIS A 116 -32.36 22.96 -17.89
CA HIS A 116 -32.30 24.38 -17.59
C HIS A 116 -30.86 24.88 -17.37
N PRO A 117 -30.18 25.45 -18.40
CA PRO A 117 -28.83 25.98 -18.24
C PRO A 117 -28.74 27.10 -17.20
N GLU A 118 -29.75 27.97 -17.12
CA GLU A 118 -29.85 29.06 -16.15
C GLU A 118 -29.90 28.57 -14.69
N SER A 119 -30.33 27.33 -14.45
CA SER A 119 -30.30 26.73 -13.12
C SER A 119 -28.87 26.36 -12.72
N GLY A 120 -28.07 25.81 -13.65
CA GLY A 120 -26.66 25.53 -13.41
C GLY A 120 -25.83 26.80 -13.21
N GLU A 121 -26.12 27.85 -13.97
CA GLU A 121 -25.50 29.17 -13.78
C GLU A 121 -25.79 29.73 -12.39
N ARG A 122 -27.06 29.69 -11.95
CA ARG A 122 -27.45 30.17 -10.61
C ARG A 122 -26.79 29.40 -9.48
N ASP A 123 -26.71 28.08 -9.59
CA ASP A 123 -26.08 27.26 -8.54
C ASP A 123 -24.59 27.58 -8.41
N VAL A 124 -23.87 27.72 -9.52
CA VAL A 124 -22.45 28.13 -9.53
C VAL A 124 -22.27 29.54 -8.95
N GLN A 125 -23.14 30.49 -9.31
CA GLN A 125 -23.10 31.85 -8.75
C GLN A 125 -23.37 31.86 -7.24
N SER A 126 -24.32 31.04 -6.77
CA SER A 126 -24.67 30.96 -5.34
C SER A 126 -23.51 30.46 -4.46
N LEU A 127 -22.61 29.67 -5.05
CA LEU A 127 -21.40 29.20 -4.39
C LEU A 127 -20.27 30.23 -4.39
N ASN A 128 -20.45 31.39 -5.01
CA ASN A 128 -19.41 32.41 -5.21
C ASN A 128 -18.14 31.80 -5.82
N VAL A 129 -18.31 30.99 -6.88
CA VAL A 129 -17.17 30.39 -7.58
C VAL A 129 -16.20 31.46 -8.05
N GLY A 130 -14.90 31.21 -7.88
CA GLY A 130 -13.85 32.17 -8.24
C GLY A 130 -12.61 31.52 -8.85
N PRO A 131 -11.54 32.30 -9.09
CA PRO A 131 -10.38 31.86 -9.86
C PRO A 131 -9.53 30.80 -9.16
N HIS A 132 -9.74 30.54 -7.87
CA HIS A 132 -9.07 29.47 -7.15
C HIS A 132 -9.86 28.16 -7.16
N ASP A 133 -11.10 28.14 -7.62
CA ASP A 133 -11.91 26.92 -7.65
C ASP A 133 -11.63 26.07 -8.90
N VAL A 134 -11.92 24.78 -8.76
CA VAL A 134 -12.03 23.82 -9.88
C VAL A 134 -13.47 23.35 -9.96
N VAL A 135 -14.09 23.51 -11.13
CA VAL A 135 -15.45 23.04 -11.39
C VAL A 135 -15.41 21.87 -12.37
N VAL A 136 -15.92 20.72 -11.96
CA VAL A 136 -15.99 19.50 -12.77
C VAL A 136 -17.45 19.22 -13.13
N GLY A 137 -17.76 19.36 -14.42
CA GLY A 137 -19.08 19.04 -14.97
C GLY A 137 -19.22 17.55 -15.23
N ILE A 138 -20.29 16.93 -14.74
CA ILE A 138 -20.49 15.48 -14.83
C ILE A 138 -21.75 15.18 -15.64
N THR A 139 -21.58 14.58 -16.81
CA THR A 139 -22.69 14.11 -17.65
C THR A 139 -22.25 12.99 -18.57
N SER A 140 -22.90 11.84 -18.50
CA SER A 140 -22.60 10.72 -19.41
C SER A 140 -22.82 11.08 -20.87
N SER A 141 -23.88 11.85 -21.18
CA SER A 141 -24.22 12.24 -22.55
C SER A 141 -23.28 13.31 -23.10
N GLY A 142 -22.72 14.16 -22.24
CA GLY A 142 -21.85 15.27 -22.63
C GLY A 142 -22.57 16.50 -23.19
N ARG A 143 -23.90 16.55 -23.08
CA ARG A 143 -24.74 17.63 -23.63
C ARG A 143 -25.81 18.18 -22.67
N THR A 144 -25.79 17.76 -21.40
CA THR A 144 -26.81 18.16 -20.41
C THR A 144 -26.82 19.69 -20.21
N PRO A 145 -27.92 20.41 -20.53
CA PRO A 145 -27.96 21.88 -20.51
C PRO A 145 -27.60 22.50 -19.16
N TYR A 146 -28.08 21.93 -18.04
CA TYR A 146 -27.72 22.36 -16.69
C TYR A 146 -26.20 22.38 -16.47
N VAL A 147 -25.49 21.33 -16.91
CA VAL A 147 -24.04 21.21 -16.73
C VAL A 147 -23.29 22.20 -17.63
N LEU A 148 -23.75 22.40 -18.87
CA LEU A 148 -23.20 23.40 -19.78
C LEU A 148 -23.32 24.82 -19.21
N GLY A 149 -24.48 25.17 -18.66
CA GLY A 149 -24.71 26.44 -17.98
C GLY A 149 -23.76 26.65 -16.80
N ALA A 150 -23.65 25.65 -15.92
CA ALA A 150 -22.73 25.68 -14.79
C ALA A 150 -21.27 25.89 -15.21
N ILE A 151 -20.78 25.15 -16.21
CA ILE A 151 -19.41 25.26 -16.71
C ILE A 151 -19.15 26.62 -17.34
N ASN A 152 -20.10 27.15 -18.11
CA ASN A 152 -19.99 28.49 -18.69
C ASN A 152 -19.91 29.58 -17.61
N ALA A 153 -20.72 29.49 -16.54
CA ALA A 153 -20.66 30.41 -15.42
C ALA A 153 -19.32 30.30 -14.66
N ALA A 154 -18.84 29.09 -14.40
CA ALA A 154 -17.57 28.85 -13.72
C ALA A 154 -16.38 29.44 -14.49
N ARG A 155 -16.35 29.23 -15.81
CA ARG A 155 -15.33 29.79 -16.70
C ARG A 155 -15.36 31.32 -16.71
N LYS A 156 -16.55 31.93 -16.78
CA LYS A 156 -16.70 33.39 -16.67
C LYS A 156 -16.18 33.94 -15.34
N ALA A 157 -16.30 33.17 -14.26
CA ALA A 157 -15.77 33.50 -12.94
C ALA A 157 -14.24 33.24 -12.79
N GLY A 158 -13.60 32.71 -13.84
CA GLY A 158 -12.16 32.45 -13.88
C GLY A 158 -11.72 31.14 -13.23
N ALA A 159 -12.66 30.28 -12.83
CA ALA A 159 -12.36 28.95 -12.31
C ALA A 159 -11.78 28.06 -13.41
N PHE A 160 -10.96 27.09 -13.02
CA PHE A 160 -10.53 26.04 -13.94
C PHE A 160 -11.68 25.06 -14.15
N THR A 161 -11.97 24.70 -15.41
CA THR A 161 -13.07 23.79 -15.73
C THR A 161 -12.59 22.46 -16.30
N SER A 162 -13.20 21.38 -15.82
CA SER A 162 -13.02 20.02 -16.34
C SER A 162 -14.37 19.34 -16.52
N ALA A 163 -14.41 18.23 -17.25
CA ALA A 163 -15.63 17.47 -17.45
C ALA A 163 -15.37 15.96 -17.42
N ILE A 164 -16.34 15.20 -16.93
CA ILE A 164 -16.39 13.74 -17.06
C ILE A 164 -17.56 13.40 -17.98
N VAL A 165 -17.25 12.84 -19.15
CA VAL A 165 -18.23 12.46 -20.18
C VAL A 165 -17.97 11.05 -20.70
N CYS A 166 -19.00 10.40 -21.24
CA CYS A 166 -18.88 9.03 -21.79
C CYS A 166 -19.09 8.94 -23.30
N ASN A 167 -19.23 10.09 -23.97
CA ASN A 167 -19.26 10.20 -25.43
C ASN A 167 -18.16 11.17 -25.89
N ARG A 168 -17.39 10.75 -26.90
CA ARG A 168 -16.43 11.61 -27.59
C ARG A 168 -17.14 12.61 -28.50
N GLY A 169 -16.53 13.78 -28.72
CA GLY A 169 -17.07 14.84 -29.57
C GLY A 169 -18.23 15.60 -28.92
N SER A 170 -18.39 15.47 -27.60
CA SER A 170 -19.51 16.06 -26.86
C SER A 170 -19.49 17.58 -26.85
N ASP A 171 -20.65 18.20 -26.67
CA ASP A 171 -20.76 19.67 -26.63
C ASP A 171 -19.98 20.25 -25.41
N LEU A 172 -19.76 19.44 -24.37
CA LEU A 172 -18.99 19.80 -23.18
C LEU A 172 -17.46 19.69 -23.37
N GLU A 173 -16.99 18.84 -24.28
CA GLU A 173 -15.56 18.60 -24.51
C GLU A 173 -14.79 19.87 -24.89
N PRO A 174 -15.23 20.70 -25.87
CA PRO A 174 -14.57 21.96 -26.18
C PRO A 174 -14.92 23.10 -25.20
N ALA A 175 -15.87 22.89 -24.28
CA ALA A 175 -16.33 23.92 -23.33
C ALA A 175 -15.49 23.98 -22.05
N VAL A 176 -14.61 23.00 -21.81
CA VAL A 176 -13.77 22.90 -20.62
C VAL A 176 -12.28 23.01 -20.93
N ASP A 177 -11.48 23.37 -19.93
CA ASP A 177 -10.02 23.44 -20.08
C ASP A 177 -9.37 22.05 -20.17
N LEU A 178 -9.97 21.04 -19.51
CA LEU A 178 -9.47 19.67 -19.50
C LEU A 178 -10.62 18.64 -19.49
N PRO A 179 -11.00 18.07 -20.65
CA PRO A 179 -12.00 17.02 -20.70
C PRO A 179 -11.43 15.64 -20.30
N ILE A 180 -12.26 14.83 -19.63
CA ILE A 180 -12.01 13.43 -19.29
C ILE A 180 -13.11 12.61 -19.97
N VAL A 181 -12.75 11.92 -21.07
CA VAL A 181 -13.71 11.25 -21.96
C VAL A 181 -13.58 9.73 -21.79
N VAL A 182 -14.45 9.13 -20.97
CA VAL A 182 -14.41 7.70 -20.65
C VAL A 182 -15.44 6.93 -21.48
N GLU A 183 -15.04 6.46 -22.66
CA GLU A 183 -15.91 5.70 -23.57
C GLU A 183 -16.12 4.25 -23.09
N VAL A 184 -17.20 4.02 -22.34
CA VAL A 184 -17.56 2.70 -21.79
C VAL A 184 -18.38 1.82 -22.74
N GLY A 185 -18.69 2.32 -23.93
CA GLY A 185 -19.54 1.63 -24.91
C GLY A 185 -21.03 1.64 -24.56
N PRO A 186 -21.85 0.88 -25.32
CA PRO A 186 -23.30 0.81 -25.14
C PRO A 186 -23.67 0.12 -23.81
N GLU A 187 -24.72 0.58 -23.15
CA GLU A 187 -25.23 -0.02 -21.91
C GLU A 187 -26.06 -1.29 -22.17
N ILE A 188 -26.13 -2.20 -21.19
CA ILE A 188 -26.93 -3.44 -21.32
C ILE A 188 -28.43 -3.16 -21.45
N VAL A 189 -28.92 -2.15 -20.73
CA VAL A 189 -30.21 -1.52 -20.95
C VAL A 189 -29.91 -0.23 -21.69
N ASN A 190 -30.36 -0.13 -22.93
CA ASN A 190 -30.11 1.01 -23.80
C ASN A 190 -30.47 2.34 -23.09
N GLY A 191 -29.55 3.31 -23.11
CA GLY A 191 -29.71 4.61 -22.44
C GLY A 191 -29.57 4.59 -20.90
N SER A 192 -29.46 3.41 -20.25
CA SER A 192 -29.34 3.32 -18.79
C SER A 192 -27.92 3.63 -18.29
N THR A 193 -27.45 4.85 -18.50
CA THR A 193 -26.10 5.32 -18.14
C THR A 193 -25.79 5.32 -16.63
N ARG A 194 -26.78 5.02 -15.77
CA ARG A 194 -26.54 4.74 -14.34
C ARG A 194 -25.67 3.50 -14.08
N LEU A 195 -25.39 2.69 -15.11
CA LEU A 195 -24.63 1.45 -15.05
C LEU A 195 -23.14 1.72 -15.33
N LYS A 196 -22.58 1.30 -16.47
CA LYS A 196 -21.14 1.41 -16.74
C LYS A 196 -20.65 2.85 -16.71
N ALA A 197 -21.38 3.79 -17.31
CA ALA A 197 -21.01 5.20 -17.32
C ALA A 197 -20.99 5.79 -15.89
N GLY A 198 -21.96 5.41 -15.05
CA GLY A 198 -21.98 5.73 -13.62
C GLY A 198 -20.80 5.14 -12.86
N THR A 199 -20.46 3.87 -13.12
CA THR A 199 -19.30 3.19 -12.51
C THR A 199 -17.99 3.87 -12.91
N ALA A 200 -17.78 4.17 -14.19
CA ALA A 200 -16.63 4.93 -14.69
C ALA A 200 -16.51 6.28 -14.00
N THR A 201 -17.61 7.03 -13.93
CA THR A 201 -17.68 8.32 -13.24
C THR A 201 -17.25 8.20 -11.79
N LYS A 202 -17.75 7.19 -11.05
CA LYS A 202 -17.33 6.94 -9.66
C LYS A 202 -15.83 6.70 -9.54
N LEU A 203 -15.26 5.87 -10.41
CA LEU A 203 -13.82 5.58 -10.40
C LEU A 203 -12.99 6.85 -10.63
N VAL A 204 -13.37 7.67 -11.60
CA VAL A 204 -12.69 8.96 -11.88
C VAL A 204 -12.80 9.91 -10.69
N LEU A 205 -13.99 10.12 -10.13
CA LEU A 205 -14.19 11.00 -8.97
C LEU A 205 -13.31 10.58 -7.78
N ASN A 206 -13.29 9.28 -7.47
CA ASN A 206 -12.46 8.77 -6.39
C ASN A 206 -10.95 8.97 -6.66
N MET A 207 -10.51 8.87 -7.92
CA MET A 207 -9.13 9.20 -8.30
C MET A 207 -8.83 10.69 -8.11
N LEU A 208 -9.73 11.58 -8.54
CA LEU A 208 -9.57 13.03 -8.42
C LEU A 208 -9.44 13.45 -6.95
N SER A 209 -10.42 13.07 -6.11
CA SER A 209 -10.45 13.45 -4.69
C SER A 209 -9.29 12.81 -3.91
N THR A 210 -9.06 11.51 -4.07
CA THR A 210 -7.98 10.80 -3.37
C THR A 210 -6.61 11.30 -3.81
N GLY A 211 -6.37 11.41 -5.11
CA GLY A 211 -5.11 11.90 -5.66
C GLY A 211 -4.77 13.30 -5.17
N ALA A 212 -5.74 14.23 -5.22
CA ALA A 212 -5.54 15.57 -4.72
C ALA A 212 -5.22 15.59 -3.21
N MET A 213 -5.94 14.81 -2.41
CA MET A 213 -5.71 14.73 -0.96
C MET A 213 -4.35 14.10 -0.62
N VAL A 214 -3.88 13.13 -1.40
CA VAL A 214 -2.52 12.57 -1.28
C VAL A 214 -1.48 13.65 -1.55
N LEU A 215 -1.62 14.43 -2.63
CA LEU A 215 -0.72 15.53 -2.96
C LEU A 215 -0.75 16.70 -1.95
N LEU A 216 -1.85 16.84 -1.21
CA LEU A 216 -2.00 17.75 -0.06
C LEU A 216 -1.42 17.17 1.25
N GLY A 217 -0.77 16.00 1.19
CA GLY A 217 -0.12 15.40 2.36
C GLY A 217 -1.12 14.85 3.39
N LYS A 218 -2.35 14.51 3.00
CA LYS A 218 -3.34 13.88 3.88
C LYS A 218 -2.96 12.43 4.25
N THR A 219 -2.06 11.83 3.48
CA THR A 219 -1.53 10.47 3.69
C THR A 219 -0.02 10.46 3.96
N PHE A 220 0.47 9.34 4.50
CA PHE A 220 1.89 9.02 4.58
C PHE A 220 2.08 7.55 4.16
N GLY A 221 2.61 7.36 2.96
CA GLY A 221 2.49 6.05 2.31
C GLY A 221 1.03 5.81 1.96
N ASP A 222 0.53 4.62 2.28
CA ASP A 222 -0.85 4.17 2.10
C ASP A 222 -1.77 4.54 3.30
N LEU A 223 -1.22 5.09 4.39
CA LEU A 223 -1.97 5.38 5.59
C LEU A 223 -2.52 6.81 5.59
N MET A 224 -3.81 6.96 5.90
CA MET A 224 -4.45 8.25 6.13
C MET A 224 -4.06 8.77 7.51
N VAL A 225 -3.14 9.74 7.54
CA VAL A 225 -2.53 10.25 8.78
C VAL A 225 -3.13 11.57 9.23
N ASP A 226 -3.98 12.22 8.41
CA ASP A 226 -4.67 13.44 8.80
C ASP A 226 -5.92 13.13 9.61
N LEU A 227 -5.71 12.64 10.84
CA LEU A 227 -6.77 12.48 11.83
C LEU A 227 -6.37 13.01 13.20
N LYS A 228 -7.38 13.48 13.93
CA LYS A 228 -7.27 13.86 15.34
C LYS A 228 -8.07 12.89 16.22
N ALA A 229 -7.42 12.33 17.22
CA ALA A 229 -7.97 11.30 18.11
C ALA A 229 -9.00 11.86 19.12
N THR A 230 -10.18 12.29 18.67
CA THR A 230 -11.19 12.95 19.52
C THR A 230 -12.15 11.98 20.22
N ASN A 231 -12.48 10.84 19.60
CA ASN A 231 -13.34 9.79 20.17
C ASN A 231 -12.61 8.44 20.29
N GLU A 232 -13.19 7.46 20.98
CA GLU A 232 -12.56 6.15 21.24
C GLU A 232 -12.16 5.41 19.96
N LYS A 233 -13.05 5.37 18.95
CA LYS A 233 -12.77 4.75 17.66
C LYS A 233 -11.59 5.43 16.95
N LEU A 234 -11.54 6.76 16.96
CA LEU A 234 -10.45 7.54 16.37
C LEU A 234 -9.15 7.39 17.17
N ARG A 235 -9.20 7.24 18.50
CA ARG A 235 -8.01 6.95 19.33
C ARG A 235 -7.42 5.59 18.99
N ALA A 236 -8.24 4.56 18.90
CA ALA A 236 -7.80 3.22 18.52
C ALA A 236 -7.16 3.21 17.12
N ARG A 237 -7.78 3.92 16.16
CA ARG A 237 -7.26 4.08 14.80
C ARG A 237 -5.94 4.85 14.77
N ALA A 238 -5.86 6.00 15.45
CA ALA A 238 -4.66 6.81 15.55
C ALA A 238 -3.49 6.00 16.13
N ASN A 239 -3.74 5.28 17.23
CA ASN A 239 -2.74 4.43 17.87
C ASN A 239 -2.23 3.36 16.90
N ARG A 240 -3.13 2.65 16.21
CA ARG A 240 -2.76 1.65 15.20
C ARG A 240 -1.87 2.24 14.10
N ILE A 241 -2.23 3.39 13.56
CA ILE A 241 -1.46 4.05 12.48
C ILE A 241 -0.06 4.43 12.97
N VAL A 242 0.04 5.05 14.15
CA VAL A 242 1.35 5.39 14.74
C VAL A 242 2.19 4.13 14.93
N ARG A 243 1.63 3.03 15.44
CA ARG A 243 2.35 1.77 15.62
C ARG A 243 2.89 1.19 14.31
N ILE A 244 2.08 1.19 13.24
CA ILE A 244 2.51 0.68 11.93
C ILE A 244 3.71 1.50 11.43
N ILE A 245 3.64 2.83 11.54
CA ILE A 245 4.68 3.71 11.00
C ILE A 245 5.96 3.72 11.85
N THR A 246 5.82 3.62 13.17
CA THR A 246 6.93 3.82 14.12
C THR A 246 7.50 2.52 14.69
N GLY A 247 6.79 1.40 14.57
CA GLY A 247 7.13 0.15 15.23
C GLY A 247 6.92 0.15 16.76
N LEU A 248 6.36 1.23 17.32
CA LEU A 248 6.10 1.32 18.77
C LEU A 248 5.02 0.32 19.23
N ASP A 249 5.08 -0.04 20.51
CA ASP A 249 3.98 -0.73 21.18
C ASP A 249 2.79 0.21 21.42
N ALA A 250 1.64 -0.37 21.81
CA ALA A 250 0.40 0.39 22.00
C ALA A 250 0.49 1.44 23.11
N ARG A 251 1.27 1.20 24.17
CA ARG A 251 1.40 2.14 25.29
C ARG A 251 2.22 3.35 24.87
N ARG A 252 3.38 3.12 24.26
CA ARG A 252 4.28 4.18 23.75
C ARG A 252 3.64 4.99 22.64
N ALA A 253 2.90 4.35 21.74
CA ALA A 253 2.13 5.06 20.72
C ALA A 253 1.02 5.95 21.33
N ALA A 254 0.37 5.51 22.41
CA ALA A 254 -0.62 6.30 23.12
C ALA A 254 0.01 7.51 23.84
N GLU A 255 1.15 7.30 24.53
CA GLU A 255 1.92 8.37 25.16
C GLU A 255 2.38 9.42 24.14
N LEU A 256 2.92 8.98 22.99
CA LEU A 256 3.34 9.86 21.90
C LEU A 256 2.16 10.68 21.32
N LEU A 257 1.01 10.04 21.11
CA LEU A 257 -0.20 10.72 20.66
C LEU A 257 -0.70 11.73 21.69
N GLN A 258 -0.67 11.39 22.98
CA GLN A 258 -1.07 12.30 24.05
C GLN A 258 -0.17 13.54 24.08
N ASN A 259 1.14 13.36 24.00
CA ASN A 259 2.12 14.46 23.94
C ASN A 259 1.98 15.29 22.65
N SER A 260 1.36 14.73 21.62
CA SER A 260 1.08 15.40 20.35
C SER A 260 -0.35 15.93 20.25
N ASN A 261 -1.10 16.06 21.35
CA ASN A 261 -2.50 16.52 21.38
C ASN A 261 -3.47 15.68 20.52
N GLY A 262 -3.16 14.39 20.36
CA GLY A 262 -3.91 13.45 19.52
C GLY A 262 -3.73 13.64 18.02
N GLU A 263 -2.77 14.48 17.59
CA GLU A 263 -2.45 14.74 16.18
C GLU A 263 -1.51 13.66 15.64
N VAL A 264 -2.00 12.84 14.72
CA VAL A 264 -1.23 11.69 14.19
C VAL A 264 -0.01 12.14 13.39
N LYS A 265 -0.14 13.15 12.51
CA LYS A 265 0.99 13.70 11.75
C LYS A 265 2.10 14.22 12.65
N THR A 266 1.74 15.00 13.67
CA THR A 266 2.67 15.56 14.65
C THR A 266 3.40 14.43 15.37
N ALA A 267 2.67 13.43 15.88
CA ALA A 267 3.25 12.25 16.54
C ALA A 267 4.26 11.52 15.66
N ILE A 268 3.94 11.27 14.40
CA ILE A 268 4.83 10.60 13.44
C ILE A 268 6.10 11.43 13.22
N VAL A 269 5.98 12.74 12.99
CA VAL A 269 7.14 13.62 12.77
C VAL A 269 8.01 13.69 14.02
N VAL A 270 7.43 13.84 15.21
CA VAL A 270 8.16 13.82 16.49
C VAL A 270 9.00 12.55 16.60
N HIS A 271 8.40 11.39 16.34
CA HIS A 271 9.11 10.12 16.43
C HIS A 271 10.20 9.95 15.37
N LEU A 272 9.91 10.26 14.10
CA LEU A 272 10.82 10.01 12.98
C LEU A 272 11.94 11.06 12.85
N SER A 273 11.74 12.27 13.38
CA SER A 273 12.68 13.38 13.22
C SER A 273 13.29 13.85 14.55
N GLY A 274 12.84 13.34 15.70
CA GLY A 274 13.36 13.71 17.02
C GLY A 274 13.02 15.14 17.44
N LEU A 275 12.05 15.77 16.79
CA LEU A 275 11.62 17.15 17.06
C LEU A 275 10.66 17.20 18.26
N THR A 276 10.55 18.38 18.87
CA THR A 276 9.43 18.66 19.78
C THR A 276 8.10 18.74 19.02
N PRO A 277 6.94 18.52 19.68
CA PRO A 277 5.63 18.68 19.05
C PRO A 277 5.42 20.06 18.40
N GLU A 278 5.93 21.12 19.02
CA GLU A 278 5.83 22.50 18.54
C GLU A 278 6.62 22.70 17.24
N GLU A 279 7.88 22.26 17.21
CA GLU A 279 8.73 22.30 16.00
C GLU A 279 8.15 21.42 14.88
N ALA A 280 7.60 20.24 15.24
CA ALA A 280 6.94 19.36 14.30
C ALA A 280 5.72 20.04 13.64
N ARG A 281 4.89 20.74 14.42
CA ARG A 281 3.75 21.52 13.89
C ARG A 281 4.21 22.65 12.99
N GLU A 282 5.25 23.39 13.38
CA GLU A 282 5.81 24.46 12.55
C GLU A 282 6.33 23.96 11.22
N LYS A 283 7.13 22.88 11.22
CA LYS A 283 7.64 22.28 9.99
C LYS A 283 6.54 21.66 9.15
N LEU A 284 5.53 21.04 9.77
CA LEU A 284 4.35 20.55 9.06
C LEU A 284 3.62 21.70 8.37
N ARG A 285 3.41 22.85 9.03
CA ARG A 285 2.82 24.03 8.39
C ARG A 285 3.65 24.52 7.21
N ALA A 286 4.97 24.61 7.36
CA ALA A 286 5.87 25.02 6.29
C ALA A 286 5.95 24.03 5.11
N ALA A 287 5.56 22.78 5.33
CA ALA A 287 5.55 21.71 4.33
C ALA A 287 4.13 21.32 3.87
N ASP A 288 3.16 22.23 3.98
CA ASP A 288 1.73 22.05 3.67
C ASP A 288 1.15 20.73 4.24
N GLY A 289 1.50 20.41 5.48
CA GLY A 289 1.03 19.22 6.19
C GLY A 289 1.65 17.89 5.73
N SER A 290 2.67 17.91 4.86
CA SER A 290 3.32 16.70 4.36
C SER A 290 4.36 16.14 5.33
N VAL A 291 4.04 15.02 5.99
CA VAL A 291 4.96 14.28 6.86
C VAL A 291 6.24 13.89 6.11
N ARG A 292 6.11 13.40 4.87
CA ARG A 292 7.23 12.96 4.03
C ARG A 292 8.24 14.09 3.79
N ARG A 293 7.75 15.29 3.41
CA ARG A 293 8.61 16.45 3.17
C ARG A 293 9.33 16.88 4.45
N VAL A 294 8.64 16.89 5.59
CA VAL A 294 9.29 17.22 6.88
C VAL A 294 10.39 16.23 7.23
N VAL A 295 10.09 14.92 7.19
CA VAL A 295 11.06 13.87 7.54
C VAL A 295 12.26 13.89 6.58
N ALA A 296 12.04 14.14 5.28
CA ALA A 296 13.12 14.26 4.31
C ALA A 296 13.98 15.52 4.52
N ALA A 297 13.36 16.66 4.84
CA ALA A 297 14.05 17.94 5.03
C ALA A 297 14.83 18.01 6.34
N VAL A 298 14.33 17.40 7.41
CA VAL A 298 15.05 17.28 8.68
C VAL A 298 16.17 16.23 8.57
N GLY A 299 16.05 15.30 7.63
CA GLY A 299 16.79 14.05 7.63
C GLY A 299 16.33 13.16 8.80
N PRO A 300 16.78 11.89 8.85
CA PRO A 300 16.72 11.13 10.10
C PRO A 300 17.44 11.92 11.21
N PRO A 301 17.10 11.73 12.50
CA PRO A 301 17.61 12.52 13.61
C PRO A 301 19.14 12.64 13.54
N ALA A 302 19.63 13.82 13.96
CA ALA A 302 21.01 14.32 13.90
C ALA A 302 22.07 13.22 13.76
N THR A 303 22.88 13.34 12.70
CA THR A 303 24.06 12.55 12.31
C THR A 303 24.21 11.25 13.10
N PRO A 304 23.82 10.09 12.54
CA PRO A 304 24.05 8.86 13.25
C PRO A 304 25.55 8.78 13.52
N ILE A 305 25.93 8.60 14.80
CA ILE A 305 27.33 8.54 15.20
C ILE A 305 27.97 7.47 14.33
N TYR A 306 28.85 7.91 13.43
CA TYR A 306 29.56 7.00 12.56
C TYR A 306 30.61 6.30 13.40
N TRP A 307 30.63 4.98 13.32
CA TRP A 307 31.50 4.12 14.10
C TRP A 307 32.53 3.45 13.17
N PRO A 308 33.61 4.14 12.77
CA PRO A 308 34.61 3.63 11.81
C PRO A 308 35.38 2.39 12.30
N TYR A 309 35.37 2.18 13.62
CA TYR A 309 36.04 1.08 14.29
C TYR A 309 35.09 -0.07 14.66
N LEU A 310 33.84 -0.06 14.16
CA LEU A 310 32.89 -1.13 14.38
C LEU A 310 32.56 -1.86 13.07
N VAL A 311 32.16 -3.12 13.21
CA VAL A 311 31.57 -3.95 12.16
C VAL A 311 30.29 -4.60 12.68
N LEU A 312 29.39 -4.95 11.76
CA LEU A 312 28.12 -5.58 12.07
C LEU A 312 27.96 -6.90 11.29
N GLY A 313 27.74 -8.00 12.01
CA GLY A 313 27.36 -9.29 11.41
C GLY A 313 25.88 -9.58 11.66
N ILE A 314 25.14 -10.02 10.65
CA ILE A 314 23.73 -10.38 10.79
C ILE A 314 23.51 -11.78 10.20
N ASP A 315 22.97 -12.68 11.02
CA ASP A 315 22.54 -14.03 10.64
C ASP A 315 21.01 -14.11 10.76
N GLY A 316 20.32 -14.32 9.64
CA GLY A 316 18.88 -14.23 9.55
C GLY A 316 18.23 -15.46 8.94
N GLY A 317 17.37 -16.14 9.69
CA GLY A 317 16.75 -17.39 9.29
C GLY A 317 15.22 -17.40 9.35
N GLY A 318 14.66 -18.60 9.17
CA GLY A 318 13.20 -18.85 9.24
C GLY A 318 12.61 -18.81 10.65
N SER A 319 13.43 -18.80 11.70
CA SER A 319 12.95 -18.79 13.10
C SER A 319 13.33 -17.52 13.85
N HIS A 320 14.55 -17.02 13.65
CA HIS A 320 15.07 -15.87 14.36
C HIS A 320 16.16 -15.15 13.53
N THR A 321 16.50 -13.95 13.97
CA THR A 321 17.57 -13.10 13.41
C THR A 321 18.52 -12.71 14.52
N VAL A 322 19.81 -12.79 14.29
CA VAL A 322 20.87 -12.42 15.23
C VAL A 322 21.74 -11.33 14.62
N ALA A 323 21.92 -10.22 15.33
CA ALA A 323 22.87 -9.17 14.96
C ALA A 323 23.99 -9.08 16.00
N ILE A 324 25.23 -8.97 15.54
CA ILE A 324 26.44 -8.87 16.36
C ILE A 324 27.18 -7.58 15.98
N LEU A 325 27.36 -6.71 16.96
CA LEU A 325 28.19 -5.50 16.83
C LEU A 325 29.55 -5.79 17.47
N ALA A 326 30.63 -5.64 16.71
CA ALA A 326 32.00 -5.96 17.16
C ALA A 326 33.02 -4.90 16.73
N GLU A 327 34.20 -4.93 17.35
CA GLU A 327 35.33 -4.07 16.96
C GLU A 327 35.95 -4.51 15.63
N ARG A 328 36.28 -3.53 14.77
CA ARG A 328 36.95 -3.73 13.48
C ARG A 328 38.46 -3.97 13.66
N ARG A 329 38.82 -5.16 14.15
CA ARG A 329 40.21 -5.64 14.20
C ARG A 329 40.22 -7.17 14.28
N PRO A 330 41.31 -7.84 13.87
CA PRO A 330 41.50 -9.27 14.15
C PRO A 330 41.35 -9.55 15.65
N GLY A 331 40.51 -10.52 16.02
CA GLY A 331 40.20 -10.85 17.43
C GLY A 331 39.41 -9.77 18.17
N GLY A 332 38.74 -8.85 17.47
CA GLY A 332 37.94 -7.77 18.05
C GLY A 332 36.84 -8.28 18.99
N ALA A 333 36.58 -7.53 20.06
CA ALA A 333 35.58 -7.90 21.04
C ALA A 333 34.15 -7.74 20.47
N ILE A 334 33.26 -8.66 20.82
CA ILE A 334 31.81 -8.50 20.63
C ILE A 334 31.31 -7.50 21.67
N LEU A 335 30.77 -6.39 21.19
CA LEU A 335 30.29 -5.30 22.04
C LEU A 335 28.80 -5.45 22.35
N GLY A 336 28.03 -6.03 21.43
CA GLY A 336 26.59 -6.20 21.61
C GLY A 336 26.00 -7.28 20.72
N LYS A 337 24.97 -7.94 21.25
CA LYS A 337 24.19 -8.96 20.54
C LYS A 337 22.71 -8.61 20.62
N GLY A 338 22.04 -8.63 19.48
CA GLY A 338 20.60 -8.49 19.37
C GLY A 338 19.99 -9.75 18.75
N ILE A 339 18.84 -10.16 19.26
CA ILE A 339 18.07 -11.27 18.71
C ILE A 339 16.64 -10.79 18.48
N SER A 340 16.10 -11.08 17.30
CA SER A 340 14.72 -10.77 16.90
C SER A 340 14.06 -11.98 16.24
N GLY A 341 12.83 -11.77 15.74
CA GLY A 341 12.05 -12.74 14.98
C GLY A 341 12.67 -13.13 13.63
N PRO A 342 11.96 -13.95 12.84
CA PRO A 342 12.47 -14.47 11.57
C PRO A 342 12.63 -13.40 10.49
N SER A 343 13.65 -13.52 9.66
CA SER A 343 13.92 -12.60 8.54
C SER A 343 13.99 -13.28 7.17
N ASN A 344 13.59 -14.55 7.07
CA ASN A 344 13.41 -15.20 5.77
C ASN A 344 12.20 -14.57 5.05
N ILE A 345 12.47 -13.75 4.03
CA ILE A 345 11.46 -13.00 3.26
C ILE A 345 10.39 -13.93 2.67
N GLN A 346 10.75 -15.15 2.24
CA GLN A 346 9.80 -16.10 1.67
C GLN A 346 8.86 -16.67 2.73
N ALA A 347 9.33 -16.82 3.97
CA ALA A 347 8.52 -17.37 5.05
C ALA A 347 7.58 -16.33 5.69
N VAL A 348 8.00 -15.06 5.80
CA VAL A 348 7.27 -14.05 6.57
C VAL A 348 6.90 -12.78 5.81
N GLY A 349 7.28 -12.66 4.54
CA GLY A 349 7.14 -11.44 3.75
C GLY A 349 8.23 -10.41 4.02
N SER A 350 8.43 -9.50 3.06
CA SER A 350 9.50 -8.49 3.09
C SER A 350 9.38 -7.52 4.26
N GLU A 351 8.18 -6.98 4.51
CA GLU A 351 7.95 -6.01 5.59
C GLU A 351 8.35 -6.55 6.96
N ARG A 352 7.86 -7.74 7.31
CA ARG A 352 8.16 -8.38 8.61
C ARG A 352 9.62 -8.77 8.74
N ALA A 353 10.23 -9.25 7.66
CA ALA A 353 11.65 -9.59 7.65
C ALA A 353 12.54 -8.37 7.89
N LEU A 354 12.26 -7.23 7.23
CA LEU A 354 13.00 -5.99 7.42
C LEU A 354 12.82 -5.42 8.83
N LEU A 355 11.64 -5.54 9.43
CA LEU A 355 11.40 -5.15 10.83
C LEU A 355 12.22 -6.00 11.81
N SER A 356 12.31 -7.32 11.59
CA SER A 356 13.13 -8.21 12.42
C SER A 356 14.63 -7.93 12.27
N LEU A 357 15.09 -7.58 11.07
CA LEU A 357 16.47 -7.12 10.85
C LEU A 357 16.76 -5.84 11.64
N GLU A 358 15.91 -4.81 11.52
CA GLU A 358 16.12 -3.55 12.23
C GLU A 358 16.05 -3.72 13.75
N ASP A 359 15.09 -4.49 14.28
CA ASP A 359 14.98 -4.77 15.72
C ASP A 359 16.21 -5.54 16.25
N ALA A 360 16.73 -6.51 15.51
CA ALA A 360 17.96 -7.21 15.88
C ALA A 360 19.15 -6.24 15.96
N VAL A 361 19.31 -5.37 14.95
CA VAL A 361 20.39 -4.38 14.93
C VAL A 361 20.24 -3.36 16.07
N ALA A 362 19.04 -2.81 16.27
CA ALA A 362 18.77 -1.87 17.35
C ALA A 362 19.11 -2.48 18.73
N ARG A 363 18.76 -3.75 18.96
CA ARG A 363 19.12 -4.48 20.19
C ARG A 363 20.63 -4.68 20.34
N ALA A 364 21.36 -4.95 19.26
CA ALA A 364 22.82 -5.08 19.30
C ALA A 364 23.49 -3.76 19.73
N PHE A 365 23.05 -2.63 19.17
CA PHE A 365 23.54 -1.30 19.56
C PHE A 365 23.17 -0.96 21.01
N ALA A 366 21.94 -1.26 21.42
CA ALA A 366 21.49 -1.06 22.80
C ALA A 366 22.31 -1.90 23.80
N ALA A 367 22.57 -3.17 23.49
CA ALA A 367 23.42 -4.05 24.31
C ALA A 367 24.85 -3.51 24.43
N ALA A 368 25.39 -2.93 23.36
CA ALA A 368 26.68 -2.26 23.36
C ALA A 368 26.68 -0.88 24.05
N LYS A 369 25.52 -0.40 24.51
CA LYS A 369 25.31 0.96 25.05
C LYS A 369 25.80 2.04 24.09
N LYS A 370 25.58 1.84 22.79
CA LYS A 370 25.95 2.78 21.72
C LYS A 370 24.70 3.28 21.02
N ALA A 371 24.72 4.55 20.60
CA ALA A 371 23.71 5.07 19.71
C ALA A 371 23.80 4.35 18.36
N ARG A 372 22.64 4.06 17.76
CA ARG A 372 22.54 3.44 16.46
C ARG A 372 23.15 4.35 15.39
N GLY A 373 24.07 3.81 14.59
CA GLY A 373 24.60 4.53 13.44
C GLY A 373 25.41 3.66 12.48
N PRO A 374 25.86 4.23 11.34
CA PRO A 374 26.63 3.50 10.36
C PRO A 374 27.93 2.99 10.98
N VAL A 375 28.24 1.73 10.69
CA VAL A 375 29.54 1.12 11.01
C VAL A 375 30.42 1.10 9.77
N ALA A 376 31.69 0.71 9.91
CA ALA A 376 32.57 0.65 8.75
C ALA A 376 32.17 -0.43 7.73
N ALA A 377 31.70 -1.59 8.20
CA ALA A 377 31.25 -2.66 7.31
C ALA A 377 30.16 -3.52 7.95
N ALA A 378 29.24 -4.02 7.13
CA ALA A 378 28.22 -4.98 7.52
C ALA A 378 28.26 -6.23 6.63
N ALA A 379 28.04 -7.40 7.22
CA ALA A 379 27.86 -8.66 6.50
C ALA A 379 26.55 -9.32 6.95
N LEU A 380 25.69 -9.66 5.99
CA LEU A 380 24.36 -10.20 6.21
C LEU A 380 24.24 -11.54 5.50
N GLY A 381 24.11 -12.61 6.26
CA GLY A 381 23.80 -13.96 5.78
C GLY A 381 22.34 -14.27 6.05
N LEU A 382 21.55 -14.38 4.99
CA LEU A 382 20.09 -14.49 5.10
C LEU A 382 19.57 -15.70 4.33
N ALA A 383 18.78 -16.53 5.00
CA ALA A 383 18.11 -17.68 4.40
C ALA A 383 17.13 -17.22 3.30
N GLY A 384 17.25 -17.82 2.11
CA GLY A 384 16.35 -17.58 0.98
C GLY A 384 16.60 -16.27 0.20
N VAL A 385 17.71 -15.58 0.45
CA VAL A 385 18.02 -14.29 -0.20
C VAL A 385 18.45 -14.42 -1.67
N ASP A 386 18.75 -15.64 -2.13
CA ASP A 386 19.14 -15.93 -3.52
C ASP A 386 17.96 -15.94 -4.51
N HIS A 387 16.72 -15.79 -4.02
CA HIS A 387 15.54 -15.63 -4.89
C HIS A 387 15.48 -14.23 -5.51
N HIS A 388 14.83 -14.14 -6.68
CA HIS A 388 14.64 -12.90 -7.43
C HIS A 388 14.08 -11.80 -6.51
N ASP A 389 14.75 -10.65 -6.50
CA ASP A 389 14.45 -9.42 -5.74
C ASP A 389 14.76 -9.41 -4.23
N ALA A 390 14.94 -10.56 -3.56
CA ALA A 390 15.14 -10.59 -2.10
C ALA A 390 16.42 -9.86 -1.65
N ALA A 391 17.54 -10.13 -2.32
CA ALA A 391 18.80 -9.43 -2.06
C ALA A 391 18.70 -7.92 -2.28
N ASP A 392 17.97 -7.47 -3.30
CA ASP A 392 17.83 -6.05 -3.62
C ASP A 392 16.93 -5.32 -2.62
N ILE A 393 15.88 -5.97 -2.10
CA ILE A 393 15.07 -5.45 -1.01
C ILE A 393 15.95 -5.19 0.22
N VAL A 394 16.78 -6.16 0.60
CA VAL A 394 17.67 -6.04 1.77
C VAL A 394 18.77 -5.01 1.53
N ARG A 395 19.36 -4.94 0.34
CA ARG A 395 20.35 -3.90 -0.01
C ARG A 395 19.74 -2.50 0.05
N LYS A 396 18.53 -2.31 -0.49
CA LYS A 396 17.80 -1.04 -0.42
C LYS A 396 17.53 -0.65 1.03
N TRP A 397 17.11 -1.60 1.86
CA TRP A 397 16.94 -1.38 3.31
C TRP A 397 18.27 -0.99 3.98
N ALA A 398 19.35 -1.74 3.78
CA ALA A 398 20.65 -1.46 4.39
C ALA A 398 21.19 -0.08 3.99
N HIS A 399 20.97 0.33 2.74
CA HIS A 399 21.31 1.66 2.24
C HIS A 399 20.41 2.75 2.87
N GLN A 400 19.09 2.56 2.86
CA GLN A 400 18.12 3.51 3.43
C GLN A 400 18.38 3.76 4.92
N TYR A 401 18.71 2.71 5.67
CA TYR A 401 19.01 2.79 7.11
C TYR A 401 20.48 3.13 7.40
N ARG A 402 21.30 3.37 6.37
CA ARG A 402 22.74 3.66 6.48
C ARG A 402 23.44 2.71 7.45
N LEU A 403 23.28 1.42 7.21
CA LEU A 403 23.75 0.35 8.09
C LEU A 403 25.28 0.39 8.25
N ALA A 404 25.99 0.57 7.13
CA ALA A 404 27.45 0.64 7.05
C ALA A 404 27.90 1.35 5.75
N ASP A 405 29.18 1.72 5.66
CA ASP A 405 29.77 2.24 4.40
C ASP A 405 29.77 1.19 3.29
N SER A 406 29.94 -0.07 3.68
CA SER A 406 29.90 -1.23 2.80
C SER A 406 29.09 -2.34 3.46
N ALA A 407 28.04 -2.81 2.79
CA ALA A 407 27.20 -3.91 3.24
C ALA A 407 27.22 -5.05 2.23
N GLN A 408 27.61 -6.25 2.68
CA GLN A 408 27.50 -7.48 1.89
C GLN A 408 26.24 -8.23 2.30
N VAL A 409 25.43 -8.61 1.30
CA VAL A 409 24.23 -9.42 1.48
C VAL A 409 24.42 -10.70 0.68
N GLY A 410 24.33 -11.83 1.36
CA GLY A 410 24.47 -13.15 0.76
C GLY A 410 23.70 -14.22 1.52
N ASN A 411 23.72 -15.43 0.99
CA ASN A 411 23.12 -16.61 1.62
C ASN A 411 23.74 -16.86 3.01
N ASP A 412 22.96 -17.35 3.96
CA ASP A 412 23.40 -17.71 5.31
C ASP A 412 24.55 -18.73 5.33
N ALA A 413 24.65 -19.61 4.33
CA ALA A 413 25.78 -20.53 4.15
C ALA A 413 27.14 -19.83 3.96
N THR A 414 27.14 -18.59 3.46
CA THR A 414 28.39 -17.81 3.29
C THR A 414 29.01 -17.43 4.63
N LEU A 415 28.17 -17.17 5.66
CA LEU A 415 28.66 -16.88 7.01
C LEU A 415 29.29 -18.12 7.64
N LEU A 416 28.72 -19.30 7.41
CA LEU A 416 29.24 -20.55 7.95
C LEU A 416 30.63 -20.86 7.41
N LEU A 417 30.87 -20.67 6.11
CA LEU A 417 32.20 -20.81 5.53
C LEU A 417 33.20 -19.83 6.16
N ALA A 418 32.82 -18.56 6.31
CA ALA A 418 33.68 -17.55 6.91
C ALA A 418 33.99 -17.86 8.40
N ALA A 419 33.05 -18.46 9.12
CA ALA A 419 33.26 -18.87 10.50
C ALA A 419 34.16 -20.12 10.63
N GLY A 420 34.02 -21.08 9.71
CA GLY A 420 34.75 -22.35 9.76
C GLY A 420 36.12 -22.33 9.09
N THR A 421 36.37 -21.41 8.16
CA THR A 421 37.58 -21.37 7.34
C THR A 421 38.23 -19.98 7.38
N PRO A 422 39.38 -19.80 8.05
CA PRO A 422 40.07 -18.51 8.11
C PRO A 422 40.44 -17.96 6.72
N ASP A 423 40.69 -18.85 5.76
CA ASP A 423 41.08 -18.49 4.39
C ASP A 423 39.88 -18.17 3.49
N GLY A 424 38.65 -18.37 3.96
CA GLY A 424 37.42 -18.00 3.24
C GLY A 424 37.03 -18.90 2.06
N TRP A 425 37.65 -20.07 1.93
CA TRP A 425 37.34 -21.12 0.95
C TRP A 425 37.22 -22.48 1.66
N GLY A 426 36.38 -23.37 1.14
CA GLY A 426 36.09 -24.67 1.72
C GLY A 426 34.67 -25.15 1.42
N VAL A 427 34.20 -26.13 2.19
CA VAL A 427 32.84 -26.67 2.09
C VAL A 427 32.13 -26.50 3.43
N ALA A 428 30.96 -25.86 3.41
CA ALA A 428 30.06 -25.72 4.53
C ALA A 428 28.88 -26.66 4.34
N VAL A 429 28.61 -27.51 5.33
CA VAL A 429 27.43 -28.39 5.34
C VAL A 429 26.52 -27.98 6.49
N ILE A 430 25.31 -27.57 6.14
CA ILE A 430 24.26 -27.20 7.10
C ILE A 430 23.28 -28.36 7.18
N ALA A 431 23.04 -28.84 8.41
CA ALA A 431 22.03 -29.84 8.71
C ALA A 431 21.23 -29.37 9.93
N GLY A 432 20.05 -28.78 9.68
CA GLY A 432 19.15 -28.23 10.69
C GLY A 432 17.70 -28.52 10.30
N THR A 433 16.82 -27.51 10.35
CA THR A 433 15.44 -27.66 9.86
C THR A 433 15.40 -28.10 8.40
N GLY A 434 16.25 -27.51 7.55
CA GLY A 434 16.59 -27.98 6.20
C GLY A 434 18.05 -28.41 6.12
N SER A 435 18.54 -28.76 4.93
CA SER A 435 19.96 -29.06 4.72
C SER A 435 20.50 -28.55 3.38
N ILE A 436 21.76 -28.13 3.38
CA ILE A 436 22.47 -27.63 2.19
C ILE A 436 23.97 -27.84 2.35
N ALA A 437 24.66 -28.17 1.26
CA ALA A 437 26.11 -28.08 1.15
C ALA A 437 26.46 -26.92 0.22
N PHE A 438 27.36 -26.04 0.68
CA PHE A 438 27.86 -24.89 -0.06
C PHE A 438 29.38 -24.96 -0.13
N ALA A 439 29.96 -24.83 -1.32
CA ALA A 439 31.38 -24.89 -1.55
C ALA A 439 31.88 -23.57 -2.13
N ARG A 440 33.09 -23.16 -1.74
CA ARG A 440 33.82 -22.05 -2.35
C ARG A 440 35.27 -22.43 -2.55
N ASP A 441 35.79 -22.24 -3.76
CA ASP A 441 37.21 -22.48 -4.07
C ASP A 441 38.09 -21.25 -3.76
N ARG A 442 39.40 -21.37 -4.01
CA ARG A 442 40.39 -20.32 -3.72
C ARG A 442 40.26 -19.13 -4.67
N GLU A 443 39.76 -19.38 -5.87
CA GLU A 443 39.51 -18.42 -6.93
C GLU A 443 38.21 -17.63 -6.67
N GLY A 444 37.41 -18.07 -5.70
CA GLY A 444 36.18 -17.43 -5.26
C GLY A 444 34.93 -17.92 -5.98
N ASN A 445 35.05 -18.94 -6.85
CA ASN A 445 33.91 -19.62 -7.44
C ASN A 445 33.16 -20.40 -6.36
N PHE A 446 31.85 -20.53 -6.53
CA PHE A 446 31.01 -21.23 -5.58
C PHE A 446 30.12 -22.25 -6.27
N ASP A 447 29.78 -23.30 -5.54
CA ASP A 447 28.82 -24.31 -5.96
C ASP A 447 27.94 -24.73 -4.77
N ARG A 448 26.77 -25.29 -5.06
CA ARG A 448 25.82 -25.74 -4.04
C ARG A 448 25.20 -27.09 -4.38
N SER A 449 24.92 -27.87 -3.35
CA SER A 449 24.15 -29.11 -3.45
C SER A 449 23.11 -29.18 -2.33
N GLY A 450 21.89 -29.56 -2.66
CA GLY A 450 20.74 -29.53 -1.74
C GLY A 450 20.13 -28.13 -1.55
N GLY A 451 19.29 -27.98 -0.53
CA GLY A 451 18.58 -26.73 -0.25
C GLY A 451 17.38 -26.45 -1.17
N TRP A 452 16.80 -27.49 -1.78
CA TRP A 452 15.57 -27.38 -2.60
C TRP A 452 14.29 -27.36 -1.74
N GLY A 453 14.44 -27.47 -0.42
CA GLY A 453 13.34 -27.46 0.55
C GLY A 453 12.78 -28.86 0.82
N TYR A 454 12.03 -28.95 1.92
CA TYR A 454 11.61 -30.22 2.54
C TYR A 454 10.81 -31.20 1.66
N LEU A 455 10.24 -30.75 0.53
CA LEU A 455 9.48 -31.59 -0.40
C LEU A 455 10.37 -32.21 -1.50
N LEU A 456 11.34 -31.44 -2.00
CA LEU A 456 12.10 -31.76 -3.22
C LEU A 456 13.59 -32.02 -2.94
N GLY A 457 14.05 -31.76 -1.72
CA GLY A 457 15.42 -32.00 -1.26
C GLY A 457 15.50 -31.98 0.26
N ASP A 458 16.66 -31.60 0.79
CA ASP A 458 17.00 -31.54 2.21
C ASP A 458 17.27 -32.92 2.86
N GLU A 459 17.95 -33.82 2.15
CA GLU A 459 18.43 -35.09 2.69
C GLU A 459 19.27 -34.85 3.96
N GLY A 460 18.99 -35.62 5.00
CA GLY A 460 19.67 -35.48 6.30
C GLY A 460 19.18 -34.32 7.17
N SER A 461 18.22 -33.51 6.72
CA SER A 461 17.58 -32.49 7.56
C SER A 461 16.73 -33.09 8.68
N ALA A 462 16.44 -32.29 9.71
CA ALA A 462 15.53 -32.66 10.79
C ALA A 462 14.13 -33.01 10.27
N TYR A 463 13.64 -32.31 9.24
CA TYR A 463 12.37 -32.63 8.60
C TYR A 463 12.42 -34.00 7.92
N ALA A 464 13.46 -34.27 7.13
CA ALA A 464 13.64 -35.56 6.46
C ALA A 464 13.73 -36.72 7.45
N LEU A 465 14.46 -36.53 8.56
CA LEU A 465 14.56 -37.52 9.65
C LEU A 465 13.21 -37.76 10.34
N ALA A 466 12.47 -36.69 10.65
CA ALA A 466 11.15 -36.80 11.27
C ALA A 466 10.14 -37.50 10.36
N LEU A 467 10.13 -37.15 9.06
CA LEU A 467 9.28 -37.80 8.07
C LEU A 467 9.65 -39.28 7.90
N GLY A 468 10.94 -39.61 7.89
CA GLY A 468 11.43 -40.98 7.88
C GLY A 468 10.96 -41.79 9.09
N ALA A 469 11.02 -41.19 10.28
CA ALA A 469 10.52 -41.80 11.52
C ALA A 469 9.01 -42.06 11.44
N VAL A 470 8.20 -41.07 11.02
CA VAL A 470 6.74 -41.24 10.85
C VAL A 470 6.42 -42.34 9.83
N LYS A 471 7.12 -42.38 8.68
CA LYS A 471 6.95 -43.45 7.69
C LYS A 471 7.28 -44.84 8.24
N ALA A 472 8.33 -44.95 9.05
CA ALA A 472 8.69 -46.22 9.70
C ALA A 472 7.61 -46.68 10.70
N VAL A 473 7.06 -45.75 11.49
CA VAL A 473 5.95 -46.03 12.42
C VAL A 473 4.68 -46.45 11.67
N ALA A 474 4.33 -45.76 10.58
CA ALA A 474 3.18 -46.11 9.75
C ALA A 474 3.34 -47.52 9.14
N ARG A 475 4.52 -47.84 8.60
CA ARG A 475 4.80 -49.19 8.07
C ARG A 475 4.69 -50.28 9.13
N HIS A 476 5.13 -50.00 10.35
CA HIS A 476 4.95 -50.92 11.46
C HIS A 476 3.46 -51.13 11.80
N ALA A 477 2.67 -50.05 11.81
CA ALA A 477 1.22 -50.12 12.03
C ALA A 477 0.52 -50.95 10.94
N ASP A 478 0.95 -50.83 9.69
CA ASP A 478 0.44 -51.60 8.54
C ASP A 478 1.04 -53.03 8.45
N ALA A 479 1.77 -53.48 9.48
CA ALA A 479 2.47 -54.77 9.52
C ALA A 479 3.43 -55.04 8.33
N CYS A 480 3.89 -53.97 7.66
CA CYS A 480 4.82 -54.04 6.52
C CYS A 480 6.23 -53.54 6.85
N GLY A 481 6.53 -53.33 8.14
CA GLY A 481 7.85 -52.96 8.65
C GLY A 481 8.08 -53.35 10.12
N PRO A 482 9.34 -53.41 10.57
CA PRO A 482 9.67 -53.77 11.95
C PRO A 482 9.29 -52.67 12.94
N GLU A 483 9.00 -53.04 14.20
CA GLU A 483 8.91 -52.07 15.30
C GLU A 483 10.29 -51.43 15.52
N THR A 484 10.34 -50.12 15.73
CA THR A 484 11.58 -49.40 16.04
C THR A 484 11.49 -48.73 17.41
N VAL A 485 12.64 -48.36 17.99
CA VAL A 485 12.68 -47.57 19.24
C VAL A 485 11.95 -46.23 19.09
N LEU A 486 11.84 -45.70 17.86
CA LEU A 486 11.12 -44.46 17.56
C LEU A 486 9.60 -44.64 17.59
N THR A 487 9.07 -45.85 17.38
CA THR A 487 7.63 -46.13 17.42
C THR A 487 7.03 -45.70 18.75
N ARG A 488 7.52 -46.25 19.86
CA ARG A 488 7.01 -45.91 21.19
C ARG A 488 7.23 -44.44 21.56
N LYS A 489 8.41 -43.88 21.24
CA LYS A 489 8.75 -42.49 21.57
C LYS A 489 7.90 -41.47 20.80
N LEU A 490 7.67 -41.69 19.52
CA LEU A 490 6.93 -40.77 18.66
C LEU A 490 5.46 -40.80 19.03
N LEU A 491 4.87 -41.98 19.20
CA LEU A 491 3.49 -42.19 19.62
C LEU A 491 3.19 -41.55 20.99
N SER A 492 4.08 -41.72 21.97
CA SER A 492 3.90 -41.07 23.28
C SER A 492 3.95 -39.55 23.18
N GLN A 493 4.83 -39.01 22.32
CA GLN A 493 5.01 -37.56 22.16
C GLN A 493 3.81 -36.90 21.49
N ILE A 494 3.19 -37.57 20.52
CA ILE A 494 2.01 -37.06 19.80
C ILE A 494 0.67 -37.48 20.43
N GLY A 495 0.71 -38.26 21.53
CA GLY A 495 -0.48 -38.68 22.27
C GLY A 495 -1.34 -39.73 21.56
N ILE A 496 -0.75 -40.55 20.69
CA ILE A 496 -1.46 -41.60 19.95
C ILE A 496 -1.07 -42.97 20.52
N GLN A 497 -2.05 -43.86 20.70
CA GLN A 497 -1.80 -45.27 20.93
C GLN A 497 -2.07 -46.06 19.65
N LEU A 498 -1.16 -46.96 19.27
CA LEU A 498 -1.44 -47.92 18.21
C LEU A 498 -2.44 -48.94 18.76
N THR A 499 -3.70 -48.80 18.37
CA THR A 499 -4.67 -49.89 18.50
C THR A 499 -4.37 -50.90 17.41
N ALA A 500 -4.19 -52.17 17.78
CA ALA A 500 -4.13 -53.23 16.78
C ALA A 500 -5.41 -53.16 15.94
N PHE A 501 -5.28 -53.10 14.61
CA PHE A 501 -6.40 -53.39 13.74
C PHE A 501 -6.81 -54.84 14.05
N GLN A 502 -7.98 -55.02 14.68
CA GLN A 502 -8.64 -56.32 14.68
C GLN A 502 -9.03 -56.58 13.22
N ALA A 503 -8.36 -57.55 12.61
CA ALA A 503 -8.66 -58.03 11.27
C ALA A 503 -10.09 -58.58 11.18
#